data_AF-A0AAP2DC64-F1
#
_entry.id   AF-A0AAP2DC64-F1
#
_cell.length_a   1.000
_cell.length_b   1.000
_cell.length_c   1.000
_cell.angle_alpha   90.00
_cell.angle_beta   90.00
_cell.angle_gamma   90.00
#
_symmetry.space_group_name_H-M   'P 1'
#
loop_
_entity.id
_entity.type
_entity.pdbx_description
1 polymer ?
#
loop_
_entity_poly.entity_id
_entity_poly.type
_entity_poly.pdbx_seq_one_letter_code
_entity_poly.pdbx_strand_id
1 'polypeptide(L)'
;MMRFSLHATFSGAWLAMALLVATACDTDYENAPYPYKELMAFSFDANGTTVEAAIADGQILLYWPHALALPASITPLLAVSEKASVTPASGTTVPLQDNVTYTVTAEDGSTATYTLKVVVNQPPLSLDEENPTIVWFGRLADIRGTNILLDASRTAVSLIAANGEETPVAIDTIVDALATGFGSNILAQIPEEGAALDTGWYKIKVVTGVRTATTTEPVLYIRYPYPTFDAITSAITVHPGETFTLHGKNFRQLEDARVMVQDGSEEYYTLTQVSFTPNEITYRVPDDMPVREYATILPGITDTFSGFFEYSYQLNGFPNVHPQLIVTESEK
;
A
#
# COMPACT_ATOMS: atom_id res chain seq x y z
N MET A 1 54.09 -120.88 2.61
CA MET A 1 55.29 -120.03 2.70
C MET A 1 55.07 -119.04 3.83
N MET A 2 56.00 -119.01 4.80
CA MET A 2 56.44 -117.93 5.71
C MET A 2 55.47 -116.77 6.04
N ARG A 3 55.34 -116.22 7.26
CA ARG A 3 56.02 -116.34 8.58
C ARG A 3 55.25 -115.42 9.56
N PHE A 4 55.19 -115.79 10.85
CA PHE A 4 55.27 -115.00 12.12
C PHE A 4 55.10 -113.45 12.09
N SER A 5 54.50 -112.73 13.06
CA SER A 5 54.61 -112.75 14.54
C SER A 5 53.60 -111.76 15.15
N LEU A 6 52.70 -112.15 16.08
CA LEU A 6 52.69 -111.92 17.55
C LEU A 6 53.19 -110.57 18.15
N HIS A 7 52.24 -109.96 18.92
CA HIS A 7 52.29 -109.29 20.24
C HIS A 7 52.75 -107.82 20.40
N ALA A 8 51.86 -106.98 20.96
CA ALA A 8 52.03 -106.37 22.30
C ALA A 8 50.75 -105.65 22.79
N THR A 9 50.36 -105.94 24.02
CA THR A 9 49.34 -105.28 24.86
C THR A 9 50.00 -104.27 25.81
N PHE A 10 49.28 -103.20 26.22
CA PHE A 10 49.29 -102.41 27.49
C PHE A 10 48.87 -100.96 27.18
N SER A 11 47.73 -100.42 27.63
CA SER A 11 47.38 -99.89 28.98
C SER A 11 48.15 -98.61 29.38
N GLY A 12 47.40 -97.51 29.56
CA GLY A 12 47.68 -96.53 30.63
C GLY A 12 47.98 -95.07 30.25
N ALA A 13 46.93 -94.24 30.30
CA ALA A 13 46.83 -92.96 31.04
C ALA A 13 47.70 -91.71 30.70
N TRP A 14 47.04 -90.56 30.92
CA TRP A 14 47.53 -89.18 31.20
C TRP A 14 47.49 -88.10 30.11
N LEU A 15 46.41 -87.30 30.20
CA LEU A 15 46.33 -85.83 30.18
C LEU A 15 47.59 -85.05 29.73
N ALA A 16 47.52 -84.40 28.58
CA ALA A 16 48.29 -83.20 28.23
C ALA A 16 47.44 -82.36 27.25
N MET A 17 46.84 -81.27 27.73
CA MET A 17 47.38 -79.91 27.63
C MET A 17 46.84 -79.21 26.38
N ALA A 18 45.96 -78.24 26.66
CA ALA A 18 45.36 -77.33 25.71
C ALA A 18 46.42 -76.58 24.89
N LEU A 19 46.24 -76.56 23.57
CA LEU A 19 46.59 -75.43 22.69
C LEU A 19 46.06 -75.73 21.28
N LEU A 20 44.78 -75.48 21.03
CA LEU A 20 44.26 -75.31 19.68
C LEU A 20 43.73 -73.88 19.59
N VAL A 21 44.64 -73.07 19.06
CA VAL A 21 44.57 -71.67 18.67
C VAL A 21 43.14 -71.22 18.36
N ALA A 22 42.62 -70.34 19.22
CA ALA A 22 41.51 -69.47 18.87
C ALA A 22 41.97 -68.59 17.70
N THR A 23 41.58 -68.97 16.48
CA THR A 23 41.45 -68.02 15.37
C THR A 23 40.22 -67.18 15.68
N ALA A 24 40.40 -66.22 16.60
CA ALA A 24 39.50 -65.08 16.68
C ALA A 24 39.62 -64.38 15.33
N CYS A 25 38.56 -64.45 14.52
CA CYS A 25 38.36 -63.49 13.45
C CYS A 25 38.40 -62.11 14.08
N ASP A 26 39.42 -61.31 13.76
CA ASP A 26 39.21 -59.86 13.76
C ASP A 26 38.19 -59.61 12.65
N THR A 27 36.92 -59.54 13.02
CA THR A 27 35.91 -58.97 12.14
C THR A 27 36.15 -57.48 12.17
N ASP A 28 36.97 -56.98 11.24
CA ASP A 28 36.96 -55.58 10.86
C ASP A 28 35.54 -55.27 10.36
N TYR A 29 34.74 -54.66 11.22
CA TYR A 29 33.46 -54.10 10.81
C TYR A 29 33.78 -52.83 10.02
N GLU A 30 33.90 -52.95 8.69
CA GLU A 30 33.75 -51.79 7.82
C GLU A 30 32.31 -51.27 8.00
N ASN A 31 32.15 -50.25 8.83
CA ASN A 31 30.88 -49.57 8.95
C ASN A 31 30.55 -48.95 7.59
N ALA A 32 29.43 -49.38 7.00
CA ALA A 32 28.91 -48.77 5.78
C ALA A 32 28.69 -47.25 6.02
N PRO A 33 29.00 -46.39 5.04
CA PRO A 33 28.75 -44.96 5.15
C PRO A 33 27.29 -44.66 5.52
N TYR A 34 27.08 -43.70 6.42
CA TYR A 34 25.75 -43.35 6.92
C TYR A 34 24.89 -42.72 5.79
N PRO A 35 23.68 -43.23 5.51
CA PRO A 35 22.85 -42.77 4.39
C PRO A 35 21.88 -41.63 4.74
N TYR A 36 21.88 -41.16 5.99
CA TYR A 36 20.92 -40.17 6.47
C TYR A 36 21.31 -38.76 6.02
N LYS A 37 20.32 -38.02 5.52
CA LYS A 37 20.50 -36.72 4.84
C LYS A 37 19.34 -35.77 5.11
N GLU A 38 18.78 -35.85 6.30
CA GLU A 38 17.66 -35.03 6.71
C GLU A 38 18.14 -33.68 7.21
N LEU A 39 17.43 -32.62 6.82
CA LEU A 39 17.47 -31.35 7.54
C LEU A 39 16.49 -31.45 8.71
N MET A 40 17.01 -31.36 9.93
CA MET A 40 16.25 -31.59 11.17
C MET A 40 15.75 -30.30 11.80
N ALA A 41 16.53 -29.21 11.68
CA ALA A 41 16.14 -27.91 12.21
C ALA A 41 16.65 -26.77 11.34
N PHE A 42 15.87 -25.70 11.31
CA PHE A 42 16.21 -24.43 10.69
C PHE A 42 15.72 -23.31 11.62
N SER A 43 16.64 -22.52 12.15
CA SER A 43 16.30 -21.36 12.98
C SER A 43 17.25 -20.19 12.72
N PHE A 44 16.84 -18.99 13.10
CA PHE A 44 17.72 -17.81 13.09
C PHE A 44 17.28 -16.81 14.14
N ASP A 45 18.19 -15.91 14.53
CA ASP A 45 17.85 -14.79 15.40
C ASP A 45 17.27 -13.64 14.57
N ALA A 46 16.09 -13.17 14.98
CA ALA A 46 15.48 -11.95 14.49
C ALA A 46 15.38 -10.94 15.63
N ASN A 47 16.41 -10.11 15.80
CA ASN A 47 16.48 -9.06 16.84
C ASN A 47 16.30 -9.61 18.27
N GLY A 48 17.01 -10.68 18.62
CA GLY A 48 16.97 -11.30 19.95
C GLY A 48 15.83 -12.29 20.16
N THR A 49 15.04 -12.58 19.12
CA THR A 49 14.00 -13.62 19.13
C THR A 49 14.39 -14.73 18.17
N THR A 50 14.47 -15.96 18.67
CA THR A 50 14.66 -17.14 17.83
C THR A 50 13.41 -17.40 17.01
N VAL A 51 13.57 -17.41 15.68
CA VAL A 51 12.54 -17.82 14.72
C VAL A 51 12.87 -19.21 14.23
N GLU A 52 11.91 -20.12 14.34
CA GLU A 52 12.03 -21.50 13.86
C GLU A 52 11.15 -21.72 12.62
N ALA A 53 11.67 -22.45 11.64
CA ALA A 53 10.92 -22.86 10.46
C ALA A 53 10.50 -24.33 10.57
N ALA A 54 9.31 -24.65 10.07
CA ALA A 54 8.85 -26.02 9.96
C ALA A 54 9.53 -26.68 8.76
N ILE A 55 9.83 -27.98 8.85
CA ILE A 55 10.43 -28.75 7.76
C ILE A 55 9.47 -29.89 7.40
N ALA A 56 9.00 -29.88 6.15
CA ALA A 56 8.09 -30.90 5.64
C ALA A 56 8.21 -30.99 4.12
N ASP A 57 8.12 -32.19 3.56
CA ASP A 57 8.04 -32.44 2.11
C ASP A 57 9.14 -31.74 1.27
N GLY A 58 10.37 -31.69 1.79
CA GLY A 58 11.49 -31.01 1.11
C GLY A 58 11.38 -29.48 1.12
N GLN A 59 10.55 -28.91 2.00
CA GLN A 59 10.40 -27.47 2.20
C GLN A 59 10.84 -27.05 3.59
N ILE A 60 11.42 -25.86 3.67
CA ILE A 60 11.63 -25.11 4.90
C ILE A 60 10.55 -24.02 4.89
N LEU A 61 9.50 -24.22 5.69
CA LEU A 61 8.34 -23.34 5.79
C LEU A 61 8.56 -22.32 6.90
N LEU A 62 8.88 -21.09 6.50
CA LEU A 62 9.07 -19.97 7.43
C LEU A 62 7.81 -19.12 7.50
N TYR A 63 7.14 -19.10 8.65
CA TYR A 63 6.02 -18.19 8.89
C TYR A 63 6.52 -16.86 9.46
N TRP A 64 6.13 -15.76 8.83
CA TRP A 64 6.56 -14.42 9.23
C TRP A 64 5.36 -13.52 9.59
N PRO A 65 5.39 -12.79 10.72
CA PRO A 65 4.34 -11.86 11.09
C PRO A 65 4.32 -10.65 10.13
N HIS A 66 3.17 -10.38 9.52
CA HIS A 66 3.02 -9.32 8.52
C HIS A 66 3.29 -7.90 9.07
N ALA A 67 3.09 -7.68 10.37
CA ALA A 67 3.34 -6.41 11.01
C ALA A 67 4.84 -6.03 11.04
N LEU A 68 5.75 -7.01 10.91
CA LEU A 68 7.19 -6.76 10.91
C LEU A 68 7.76 -6.74 9.49
N ALA A 69 8.70 -5.83 9.23
CA ALA A 69 9.46 -5.85 7.99
C ALA A 69 10.26 -7.16 7.88
N LEU A 70 10.20 -7.79 6.70
CA LEU A 70 10.98 -8.99 6.42
C LEU A 70 12.45 -8.59 6.24
N PRO A 71 13.40 -9.15 7.00
CA PRO A 71 14.81 -8.84 6.82
C PRO A 71 15.27 -9.33 5.44
N ALA A 72 16.16 -8.59 4.78
CA ALA A 72 16.65 -8.96 3.44
C ALA A 72 17.50 -10.25 3.44
N SER A 73 18.15 -10.54 4.57
CA SER A 73 19.03 -11.70 4.74
C SER A 73 18.98 -12.22 6.16
N ILE A 74 19.30 -13.50 6.33
CA ILE A 74 19.39 -14.18 7.62
C ILE A 74 20.66 -15.01 7.70
N THR A 75 21.07 -15.34 8.92
CA THR A 75 22.17 -16.27 9.20
C THR A 75 21.60 -17.46 9.98
N PRO A 76 21.14 -18.52 9.28
CA PRO A 76 20.43 -19.60 9.92
C PRO A 76 21.38 -20.59 10.62
N LEU A 77 20.93 -21.09 11.77
CA LEU A 77 21.46 -22.24 12.46
C LEU A 77 20.71 -23.49 11.97
N LEU A 78 21.46 -24.45 11.43
CA LEU A 78 20.91 -25.67 10.83
C LEU A 78 21.35 -26.88 11.67
N ALA A 79 20.43 -27.82 11.87
CA ALA A 79 20.76 -29.17 12.33
C ALA A 79 20.46 -30.15 11.19
N VAL A 80 21.40 -31.03 10.90
CA VAL A 80 21.24 -32.11 9.91
C VAL A 80 21.50 -33.47 10.55
N SER A 81 21.15 -34.54 9.84
CA SER A 81 21.48 -35.91 10.24
C SER A 81 22.95 -36.07 10.65
N GLU A 82 23.20 -37.01 11.56
CA GLU A 82 24.56 -37.32 12.01
C GLU A 82 25.48 -37.61 10.82
N LYS A 83 26.69 -37.04 10.84
CA LYS A 83 27.72 -37.11 9.78
C LYS A 83 27.32 -36.54 8.42
N ALA A 84 26.11 -36.01 8.25
CA ALA A 84 25.75 -35.28 7.05
C ALA A 84 26.36 -33.87 7.05
N SER A 85 26.47 -33.29 5.86
CA SER A 85 26.84 -31.89 5.64
C SER A 85 25.72 -31.16 4.92
N VAL A 86 25.68 -29.84 5.02
CA VAL A 86 24.68 -29.01 4.32
C VAL A 86 25.35 -27.85 3.59
N THR A 87 24.86 -27.55 2.39
CA THR A 87 25.24 -26.38 1.61
C THR A 87 23.99 -25.58 1.23
N PRO A 88 23.91 -24.26 1.51
CA PRO A 88 24.85 -23.45 2.31
C PRO A 88 25.06 -24.00 3.73
N ALA A 89 26.27 -23.83 4.27
CA ALA A 89 26.59 -24.30 5.60
C ALA A 89 25.83 -23.52 6.67
N SER A 90 25.54 -24.16 7.81
CA SER A 90 25.00 -23.48 8.99
C SER A 90 25.85 -22.27 9.36
N GLY A 91 25.21 -21.14 9.66
CA GLY A 91 25.89 -19.86 9.93
C GLY A 91 26.31 -19.08 8.68
N THR A 92 26.00 -19.56 7.47
CA THR A 92 26.21 -18.79 6.24
C THR A 92 25.07 -17.79 6.04
N THR A 93 25.38 -16.52 5.85
CA THR A 93 24.35 -15.52 5.51
C THR A 93 23.74 -15.81 4.13
N VAL A 94 22.42 -15.88 4.08
CA VAL A 94 21.62 -16.11 2.86
C VAL A 94 20.53 -15.05 2.73
N PRO A 95 20.04 -14.75 1.52
CA PRO A 95 18.86 -13.91 1.37
C PRO A 95 17.64 -14.60 2.00
N LEU A 96 16.73 -13.83 2.59
CA LEU A 96 15.46 -14.36 3.10
C LEU A 96 14.37 -14.15 2.06
N GLN A 97 14.32 -15.07 1.10
CA GLN A 97 13.37 -15.07 0.00
C GLN A 97 13.00 -16.50 -0.39
N ASP A 98 11.95 -16.65 -1.19
CA ASP A 98 11.57 -17.95 -1.73
C ASP A 98 12.68 -18.54 -2.62
N ASN A 99 12.70 -19.87 -2.69
CA ASN A 99 13.57 -20.67 -3.56
C ASN A 99 15.06 -20.72 -3.16
N VAL A 100 15.43 -20.23 -1.97
CA VAL A 100 16.76 -20.51 -1.42
C VAL A 100 16.87 -22.00 -1.12
N THR A 101 17.86 -22.65 -1.74
CA THR A 101 17.99 -24.11 -1.74
C THR A 101 19.11 -24.56 -0.80
N TYR A 102 18.81 -25.56 0.03
CA TYR A 102 19.76 -26.26 0.89
C TYR A 102 19.90 -27.70 0.41
N THR A 103 21.13 -28.15 0.22
CA THR A 103 21.44 -29.53 -0.13
C THR A 103 22.13 -30.19 1.05
N VAL A 104 21.48 -31.22 1.60
CA VAL A 104 22.07 -32.08 2.64
C VAL A 104 22.71 -33.28 1.95
N THR A 105 23.98 -33.52 2.23
CA THR A 105 24.78 -34.62 1.68
C THR A 105 25.14 -35.58 2.81
N ALA A 106 24.69 -36.82 2.70
CA ALA A 106 25.03 -37.92 3.61
C ALA A 106 26.51 -38.33 3.51
N GLU A 107 26.99 -39.13 4.46
CA GLU A 107 28.35 -39.70 4.44
C GLU A 107 28.54 -40.64 3.22
N ASP A 108 27.47 -41.30 2.76
CA ASP A 108 27.46 -42.13 1.55
C ASP A 108 27.46 -41.34 0.21
N GLY A 109 27.42 -40.01 0.29
CA GLY A 109 27.40 -39.10 -0.86
C GLY A 109 26.02 -38.87 -1.49
N SER A 110 24.98 -39.54 -1.01
CA SER A 110 23.61 -39.30 -1.48
C SER A 110 23.05 -37.99 -0.92
N THR A 111 22.19 -37.32 -1.68
CA THR A 111 21.72 -35.96 -1.35
C THR A 111 20.20 -35.87 -1.17
N ALA A 112 19.78 -34.86 -0.42
CA ALA A 112 18.40 -34.40 -0.31
C ALA A 112 18.38 -32.87 -0.39
N THR A 113 17.34 -32.35 -1.02
CA THR A 113 17.21 -30.92 -1.29
C THR A 113 16.01 -30.35 -0.55
N TYR A 114 16.23 -29.22 0.11
CA TYR A 114 15.23 -28.47 0.85
C TYR A 114 15.14 -27.05 0.30
N THR A 115 13.93 -26.56 0.10
CA THR A 115 13.71 -25.22 -0.45
C THR A 115 13.02 -24.31 0.55
N LEU A 116 13.57 -23.13 0.80
CA LEU A 116 12.96 -22.10 1.63
C LEU A 116 11.70 -21.55 0.97
N LYS A 117 10.62 -21.53 1.73
CA LYS A 117 9.35 -20.89 1.40
C LYS A 117 8.95 -19.98 2.53
N VAL A 118 8.92 -18.69 2.24
CA VAL A 118 8.55 -17.64 3.18
C VAL A 118 7.05 -17.38 3.06
N VAL A 119 6.34 -17.57 4.17
CA VAL A 119 4.90 -17.34 4.27
C VAL A 119 4.66 -16.16 5.19
N VAL A 120 4.43 -14.99 4.60
CA VAL A 120 4.00 -13.80 5.36
C VAL A 120 2.52 -13.96 5.71
N ASN A 121 2.21 -14.06 6.99
CA ASN A 121 0.86 -14.29 7.51
C ASN A 121 0.01 -13.00 7.48
N GLN A 122 -0.12 -12.37 6.31
CA GLN A 122 -0.98 -11.20 6.13
C GLN A 122 -2.37 -11.65 5.67
N PRO A 123 -3.46 -11.26 6.36
CA PRO A 123 -4.82 -11.51 5.87
C PRO A 123 -5.07 -10.86 4.50
N PRO A 124 -6.11 -11.28 3.76
CA PRO A 124 -6.51 -10.61 2.52
C PRO A 124 -6.85 -9.13 2.76
N LEU A 125 -6.34 -8.25 1.89
CA LEU A 125 -6.73 -6.84 1.86
C LEU A 125 -8.11 -6.71 1.23
N SER A 126 -8.98 -5.90 1.84
CA SER A 126 -10.27 -5.49 1.27
C SER A 126 -10.40 -3.98 1.34
N LEU A 127 -10.96 -3.37 0.30
CA LEU A 127 -11.27 -1.94 0.23
C LEU A 127 -12.78 -1.74 0.34
N ASP A 128 -13.21 -0.61 0.90
CA ASP A 128 -14.61 -0.19 0.93
C ASP A 128 -15.01 0.34 -0.46
N GLU A 129 -15.99 -0.31 -1.08
CA GLU A 129 -16.56 0.09 -2.36
C GLU A 129 -18.04 0.52 -2.25
N GLU A 130 -18.65 0.38 -1.07
CA GLU A 130 -20.08 0.67 -0.88
C GLU A 130 -20.32 2.17 -0.62
N ASN A 131 -19.30 2.87 -0.14
CA ASN A 131 -19.36 4.29 0.22
C ASN A 131 -18.43 5.12 -0.68
N PRO A 132 -18.85 5.47 -1.92
CA PRO A 132 -18.02 6.30 -2.78
C PRO A 132 -17.77 7.67 -2.17
N THR A 133 -16.54 8.17 -2.32
CA THR A 133 -16.07 9.42 -1.73
C THR A 133 -15.93 10.50 -2.79
N ILE A 134 -16.29 11.73 -2.45
CA ILE A 134 -16.07 12.92 -3.28
C ILE A 134 -15.04 13.80 -2.58
N VAL A 135 -13.98 14.17 -3.30
CA VAL A 135 -12.86 14.94 -2.76
C VAL A 135 -12.46 16.04 -3.73
N TRP A 136 -12.05 17.18 -3.20
CA TRP A 136 -11.49 18.26 -4.01
C TRP A 136 -9.99 18.04 -4.26
N PHE A 137 -9.46 18.58 -5.36
CA PHE A 137 -8.00 18.74 -5.50
C PHE A 137 -7.40 19.42 -4.26
N GLY A 138 -6.17 19.04 -3.91
CA GLY A 138 -5.44 19.57 -2.76
C GLY A 138 -5.98 19.11 -1.39
N ARG A 139 -7.01 18.26 -1.32
CA ARG A 139 -7.58 17.75 -0.06
C ARG A 139 -7.20 16.29 0.21
N LEU A 140 -7.40 15.88 1.46
CA LEU A 140 -7.25 14.49 1.88
C LEU A 140 -8.49 13.68 1.48
N ALA A 141 -8.28 12.56 0.79
CA ALA A 141 -9.29 11.54 0.57
C ALA A 141 -9.19 10.47 1.67
N ASP A 142 -10.35 10.08 2.20
CA ASP A 142 -10.47 8.98 3.16
C ASP A 142 -10.65 7.66 2.40
N ILE A 143 -9.63 6.80 2.43
CA ILE A 143 -9.62 5.49 1.78
C ILE A 143 -9.75 4.41 2.85
N ARG A 144 -10.87 3.71 2.84
CA ARG A 144 -11.23 2.74 3.88
C ARG A 144 -11.02 1.31 3.42
N GLY A 145 -10.72 0.45 4.38
CA GLY A 145 -10.56 -0.97 4.13
C GLY A 145 -10.28 -1.75 5.40
N THR A 146 -9.86 -3.00 5.23
CA THR A 146 -9.43 -3.87 6.32
C THR A 146 -8.08 -4.50 6.00
N ASN A 147 -7.32 -4.83 7.04
CA ASN A 147 -5.99 -5.46 6.94
C ASN A 147 -4.93 -4.58 6.23
N ILE A 148 -5.06 -3.26 6.39
CA ILE A 148 -4.06 -2.27 5.97
C ILE A 148 -2.99 -2.15 7.06
N LEU A 149 -1.71 -2.19 6.68
CA LEU A 149 -0.61 -1.97 7.63
C LEU A 149 -0.58 -0.51 8.09
N LEU A 150 -0.36 -0.28 9.38
CA LEU A 150 -0.14 1.06 9.95
C LEU A 150 1.27 1.60 9.69
N ASP A 151 1.85 1.23 8.54
CA ASP A 151 3.21 1.57 8.15
C ASP A 151 3.19 2.11 6.72
N ALA A 152 3.33 3.44 6.61
CA ALA A 152 3.32 4.14 5.34
C ALA A 152 4.53 3.81 4.46
N SER A 153 5.64 3.32 5.02
CA SER A 153 6.79 2.88 4.21
C SER A 153 6.52 1.56 3.47
N ARG A 154 5.53 0.80 3.92
CA ARG A 154 5.08 -0.47 3.34
C ARG A 154 3.66 -0.39 2.78
N THR A 155 3.13 0.81 2.61
CA THR A 155 1.79 1.05 2.06
C THR A 155 1.86 2.12 0.98
N ALA A 156 1.21 1.87 -0.15
CA ALA A 156 1.12 2.81 -1.25
C ALA A 156 -0.30 2.85 -1.80
N VAL A 157 -0.70 4.03 -2.26
CA VAL A 157 -2.01 4.27 -2.88
C VAL A 157 -1.78 4.80 -4.29
N SER A 158 -2.59 4.35 -5.23
CA SER A 158 -2.65 4.91 -6.58
C SER A 158 -4.10 5.04 -7.04
N LEU A 159 -4.36 6.09 -7.80
CA LEU A 159 -5.63 6.34 -8.45
C LEU A 159 -5.54 5.86 -9.89
N ILE A 160 -6.56 5.14 -10.35
CA ILE A 160 -6.61 4.61 -11.71
C ILE A 160 -7.77 5.28 -12.45
N ALA A 161 -7.43 6.05 -13.48
CA ALA A 161 -8.38 6.74 -14.33
C ALA A 161 -9.11 5.77 -15.28
N ALA A 162 -10.19 6.23 -15.93
CA ALA A 162 -10.97 5.42 -16.86
C ALA A 162 -10.17 4.94 -18.09
N ASN A 163 -9.12 5.67 -18.48
CA ASN A 163 -8.18 5.30 -19.54
C ASN A 163 -7.14 4.24 -19.07
N GLY A 164 -7.15 3.85 -17.80
CA GLY A 164 -6.21 2.91 -17.20
C GLY A 164 -4.90 3.54 -16.69
N GLU A 165 -4.74 4.87 -16.79
CA GLU A 165 -3.57 5.57 -16.26
C GLU A 165 -3.56 5.49 -14.73
N GLU A 166 -2.43 5.08 -14.17
CA GLU A 166 -2.22 4.91 -12.74
C GLU A 166 -1.35 6.05 -12.20
N THR A 167 -1.92 6.84 -11.30
CA THR A 167 -1.22 7.97 -10.67
C THR A 167 -1.03 7.70 -9.18
N PRO A 168 0.22 7.60 -8.68
CA PRO A 168 0.48 7.44 -7.25
C PRO A 168 0.10 8.72 -6.50
N VAL A 169 -0.45 8.56 -5.30
CA VAL A 169 -0.78 9.67 -4.40
C VAL A 169 -0.04 9.52 -3.08
N ALA A 170 0.34 10.65 -2.50
CA ALA A 170 1.04 10.65 -1.22
C ALA A 170 0.09 10.24 -0.08
N ILE A 171 0.60 9.50 0.89
CA ILE A 171 -0.11 9.18 2.13
C ILE A 171 0.26 10.25 3.16
N ASP A 172 -0.73 10.97 3.68
CA ASP A 172 -0.54 11.89 4.81
C ASP A 172 -0.41 11.08 6.10
N THR A 173 -1.38 10.20 6.35
CA THR A 173 -1.37 9.32 7.52
C THR A 173 -2.19 8.06 7.29
N ILE A 174 -1.92 7.03 8.11
CA ILE A 174 -2.73 5.83 8.22
C ILE A 174 -3.28 5.78 9.64
N VAL A 175 -4.59 5.83 9.76
CA VAL A 175 -5.28 5.91 11.05
C VAL A 175 -5.72 4.50 11.48
N ASP A 176 -5.47 4.18 12.74
CA ASP A 176 -5.89 2.92 13.35
C ASP A 176 -7.41 2.89 13.59
N ALA A 177 -8.03 1.74 13.30
CA ALA A 177 -9.45 1.49 13.44
C ALA A 177 -9.97 1.76 14.87
N LEU A 178 -9.10 1.52 15.87
CA LEU A 178 -9.43 1.68 17.28
C LEU A 178 -9.55 3.15 17.71
N ALA A 179 -9.02 4.08 16.92
CA ALA A 179 -9.12 5.52 17.20
C ALA A 179 -10.43 6.14 16.67
N THR A 180 -11.03 5.54 15.64
CA THR A 180 -12.18 6.11 14.92
C THR A 180 -13.47 5.31 15.09
N GLY A 181 -13.39 4.04 15.53
CA GLY A 181 -14.55 3.15 15.63
C GLY A 181 -15.04 2.59 14.29
N PHE A 182 -14.36 2.96 13.20
CA PHE A 182 -14.51 2.45 11.84
C PHE A 182 -13.18 1.77 11.45
N GLY A 183 -13.12 0.86 10.48
CA GLY A 183 -11.88 0.16 10.10
C GLY A 183 -10.69 1.11 9.81
N SER A 184 -9.46 0.59 9.78
CA SER A 184 -8.27 1.40 9.49
C SER A 184 -8.43 2.10 8.15
N ASN A 185 -8.03 3.37 8.07
CA ASN A 185 -8.20 4.17 6.88
C ASN A 185 -6.94 4.98 6.55
N ILE A 186 -6.73 5.20 5.26
CA ILE A 186 -5.60 5.95 4.73
C ILE A 186 -6.11 7.34 4.37
N LEU A 187 -5.49 8.38 4.92
CA LEU A 187 -5.69 9.75 4.46
C LEU A 187 -4.69 10.00 3.33
N ALA A 188 -5.17 9.89 2.09
CA ALA A 188 -4.37 10.10 0.90
C ALA A 188 -4.48 11.55 0.44
N GLN A 189 -3.34 12.22 0.23
CA GLN A 189 -3.30 13.58 -0.28
C GLN A 189 -3.56 13.57 -1.79
N ILE A 190 -4.73 14.10 -2.18
CA ILE A 190 -5.02 14.36 -3.58
C ILE A 190 -4.12 15.53 -4.02
N PRO A 191 -3.36 15.38 -5.12
CA PRO A 191 -2.55 16.46 -5.66
C PRO A 191 -3.36 17.73 -5.91
N GLU A 192 -2.66 18.86 -6.01
CA GLU A 192 -3.26 20.08 -6.53
C GLU A 192 -3.63 19.92 -8.01
N GLU A 193 -4.53 20.77 -8.49
CA GLU A 193 -4.91 20.81 -9.91
C GLU A 193 -3.68 21.01 -10.81
N GLY A 194 -3.66 20.36 -11.98
CA GLY A 194 -2.56 20.45 -12.94
C GLY A 194 -1.44 19.42 -12.74
N ALA A 195 -1.52 18.59 -11.70
CA ALA A 195 -0.86 17.28 -11.68
C ALA A 195 -1.44 16.38 -12.80
N ALA A 196 -0.83 15.21 -13.06
CA ALA A 196 -1.33 14.21 -14.02
C ALA A 196 -2.66 13.52 -13.57
N LEU A 197 -3.63 14.32 -13.14
CA LEU A 197 -4.96 13.95 -12.69
C LEU A 197 -5.95 15.00 -13.19
N ASP A 198 -7.08 14.53 -13.71
CA ASP A 198 -8.24 15.37 -14.05
C ASP A 198 -9.38 15.11 -13.05
N THR A 199 -10.44 15.90 -13.12
CA THR A 199 -11.70 15.59 -12.44
C THR A 199 -12.34 14.31 -12.98
N GLY A 200 -13.18 13.69 -12.17
CA GLY A 200 -13.90 12.48 -12.57
C GLY A 200 -13.73 11.33 -11.58
N TRP A 201 -14.22 10.17 -11.99
CA TRP A 201 -14.24 8.95 -11.19
C TRP A 201 -12.96 8.12 -11.38
N TYR A 202 -12.40 7.68 -10.25
CA TYR A 202 -11.18 6.87 -10.18
C TYR A 202 -11.43 5.58 -9.41
N LYS A 203 -10.81 4.50 -9.88
CA LYS A 203 -10.59 3.31 -9.06
C LYS A 203 -9.43 3.57 -8.11
N ILE A 204 -9.43 2.88 -6.98
CA ILE A 204 -8.35 2.99 -5.99
C ILE A 204 -7.57 1.68 -5.99
N LYS A 205 -6.25 1.76 -6.08
CA LYS A 205 -5.34 0.65 -5.85
C LYS A 205 -4.54 0.89 -4.58
N VAL A 206 -4.50 -0.10 -3.71
CA VAL A 206 -3.70 -0.10 -2.48
C VAL A 206 -2.77 -1.29 -2.50
N VAL A 207 -1.48 -1.02 -2.30
CA VAL A 207 -0.45 -2.02 -2.01
C VAL A 207 -0.10 -1.86 -0.55
N THR A 208 -0.19 -2.93 0.25
CA THR A 208 0.19 -2.89 1.67
C THR A 208 0.84 -4.22 2.08
N GLY A 209 2.11 -4.17 2.47
CA GLY A 209 2.90 -5.38 2.73
C GLY A 209 2.99 -6.28 1.49
N VAL A 210 2.53 -7.52 1.60
CA VAL A 210 2.50 -8.50 0.49
C VAL A 210 1.16 -8.52 -0.26
N ARG A 211 0.22 -7.64 0.11
CA ARG A 211 -1.12 -7.58 -0.48
C ARG A 211 -1.25 -6.43 -1.45
N THR A 212 -2.06 -6.64 -2.46
CA THR A 212 -2.50 -5.61 -3.40
C THR A 212 -3.99 -5.82 -3.65
N ALA A 213 -4.75 -4.73 -3.62
CA ALA A 213 -6.14 -4.72 -4.00
C ALA A 213 -6.41 -3.50 -4.89
N THR A 214 -7.36 -3.64 -5.79
CA THR A 214 -7.89 -2.55 -6.61
C THR A 214 -9.39 -2.64 -6.56
N THR A 215 -10.06 -1.50 -6.39
CA THR A 215 -11.52 -1.46 -6.39
C THR A 215 -12.07 -1.96 -7.72
N THR A 216 -13.17 -2.69 -7.67
CA THR A 216 -13.82 -3.25 -8.85
C THR A 216 -14.41 -2.13 -9.70
N GLU A 217 -15.08 -1.18 -9.04
CA GLU A 217 -15.64 0.01 -9.68
C GLU A 217 -14.89 1.29 -9.25
N PRO A 218 -15.03 2.39 -10.01
CA PRO A 218 -14.59 3.69 -9.57
C PRO A 218 -15.37 4.15 -8.34
N VAL A 219 -14.68 4.51 -7.26
CA VAL A 219 -15.29 4.84 -5.95
C VAL A 219 -14.83 6.20 -5.42
N LEU A 220 -13.90 6.88 -6.10
CA LEU A 220 -13.44 8.21 -5.73
C LEU A 220 -13.74 9.19 -6.86
N TYR A 221 -14.51 10.24 -6.57
CA TYR A 221 -14.71 11.35 -7.49
C TYR A 221 -13.83 12.54 -7.09
N ILE A 222 -12.96 12.98 -7.99
CA ILE A 222 -12.17 14.21 -7.82
C ILE A 222 -12.89 15.38 -8.48
N ARG A 223 -13.03 16.49 -7.75
CA ARG A 223 -13.64 17.74 -8.23
C ARG A 223 -12.71 18.95 -8.09
N TYR A 224 -12.99 19.98 -8.88
CA TYR A 224 -12.37 21.28 -8.70
C TYR A 224 -12.76 21.89 -7.36
N PRO A 225 -11.83 22.57 -6.65
CA PRO A 225 -12.16 23.36 -5.47
C PRO A 225 -13.17 24.45 -5.82
N TYR A 226 -13.97 24.89 -4.83
CA TYR A 226 -14.83 26.05 -5.04
C TYR A 226 -13.99 27.32 -5.33
N PRO A 227 -14.50 28.21 -6.20
CA PRO A 227 -14.00 29.56 -6.34
C PRO A 227 -13.84 30.28 -4.98
N THR A 228 -12.71 30.95 -4.81
CA THR A 228 -12.49 31.87 -3.68
C THR A 228 -12.08 33.22 -4.22
N PHE A 229 -12.78 34.28 -3.83
CA PHE A 229 -12.42 35.64 -4.21
C PHE A 229 -11.37 36.22 -3.26
N ASP A 230 -10.48 37.04 -3.80
CA ASP A 230 -9.57 37.84 -3.00
C ASP A 230 -10.35 38.85 -2.17
N ALA A 231 -9.81 39.23 -1.01
CA ALA A 231 -10.45 40.22 -0.15
C ALA A 231 -10.52 41.58 -0.85
N ILE A 232 -11.74 42.11 -1.01
CA ILE A 232 -11.97 43.42 -1.62
C ILE A 232 -12.20 44.44 -0.51
N THR A 233 -11.22 45.31 -0.31
CA THR A 233 -11.16 46.25 0.82
C THR A 233 -11.65 47.66 0.50
N SER A 234 -12.04 47.90 -0.75
CA SER A 234 -12.56 49.20 -1.22
C SER A 234 -13.76 49.00 -2.13
N ALA A 235 -14.64 50.00 -2.19
CA ALA A 235 -15.79 49.98 -3.08
C ALA A 235 -15.36 49.92 -4.55
N ILE A 236 -16.12 49.19 -5.35
CA ILE A 236 -15.92 49.11 -6.81
C ILE A 236 -16.82 50.18 -7.43
N THR A 237 -16.23 51.23 -7.99
CA THR A 237 -16.97 52.30 -8.67
C THR A 237 -16.90 52.10 -10.18
N VAL A 238 -18.06 52.04 -10.84
CA VAL A 238 -18.19 51.75 -12.27
C VAL A 238 -19.38 52.51 -12.88
N HIS A 239 -19.36 52.72 -14.19
CA HIS A 239 -20.48 53.30 -14.92
C HIS A 239 -21.37 52.22 -15.58
N PRO A 240 -22.63 52.53 -15.90
CA PRO A 240 -23.46 51.65 -16.73
C PRO A 240 -22.74 51.29 -18.04
N GLY A 241 -22.77 50.01 -18.39
CA GLY A 241 -22.13 49.49 -19.59
C GLY A 241 -20.62 49.20 -19.46
N GLU A 242 -19.97 49.60 -18.37
CA GLU A 242 -18.56 49.30 -18.10
C GLU A 242 -18.36 47.89 -17.54
N THR A 243 -17.09 47.48 -17.53
CA THR A 243 -16.67 46.21 -16.96
C THR A 243 -15.77 46.40 -15.76
N PHE A 244 -15.83 45.48 -14.81
CA PHE A 244 -14.86 45.36 -13.73
C PHE A 244 -14.40 43.91 -13.58
N THR A 245 -13.19 43.74 -13.05
CA THR A 245 -12.58 42.42 -12.85
C THR A 245 -12.44 42.14 -11.36
N LEU A 246 -12.84 40.93 -10.98
CA LEU A 246 -12.59 40.37 -9.65
C LEU A 246 -11.46 39.35 -9.76
N HIS A 247 -10.64 39.27 -8.71
CA HIS A 247 -9.51 38.34 -8.63
C HIS A 247 -9.77 37.26 -7.57
N GLY A 248 -9.10 36.13 -7.69
CA GLY A 248 -9.20 35.03 -6.76
C GLY A 248 -8.52 33.75 -7.23
N LYS A 249 -9.10 32.60 -6.84
CA LYS A 249 -8.61 31.26 -7.17
C LYS A 249 -9.77 30.34 -7.55
N ASN A 250 -9.45 29.32 -8.35
CA ASN A 250 -10.35 28.25 -8.76
C ASN A 250 -11.61 28.74 -9.49
N PHE A 251 -11.51 29.85 -10.22
CA PHE A 251 -12.61 30.35 -11.02
C PHE A 251 -12.87 29.38 -12.17
N ARG A 252 -13.91 28.56 -12.00
CA ARG A 252 -14.41 27.53 -12.90
C ARG A 252 -15.92 27.58 -12.81
N GLN A 253 -16.59 27.43 -13.94
CA GLN A 253 -18.05 27.30 -14.01
C GLN A 253 -18.81 28.48 -13.37
N LEU A 254 -18.12 29.62 -13.20
CA LEU A 254 -18.76 30.89 -12.89
C LEU A 254 -19.54 31.34 -14.12
N GLU A 255 -20.66 31.99 -13.86
CA GLU A 255 -21.57 32.50 -14.87
C GLU A 255 -21.83 33.99 -14.59
N ASP A 256 -23.03 34.50 -14.86
CA ASP A 256 -23.50 35.82 -14.44
C ASP A 256 -23.44 36.01 -12.92
N ALA A 257 -23.50 37.26 -12.47
CA ALA A 257 -23.61 37.59 -11.05
C ALA A 257 -24.86 38.42 -10.77
N ARG A 258 -25.44 38.29 -9.58
CA ARG A 258 -26.50 39.19 -9.10
C ARG A 258 -25.93 40.21 -8.14
N VAL A 259 -26.47 41.42 -8.18
CA VAL A 259 -26.21 42.46 -7.19
C VAL A 259 -27.51 42.92 -6.56
N MET A 260 -27.50 43.01 -5.23
CA MET A 260 -28.65 43.47 -4.46
C MET A 260 -28.52 44.94 -4.14
N VAL A 261 -29.61 45.67 -4.26
CA VAL A 261 -29.68 47.09 -3.93
C VAL A 261 -29.40 47.32 -2.44
N GLN A 262 -28.61 48.35 -2.12
CA GLN A 262 -28.25 48.71 -0.74
C GLN A 262 -29.25 49.67 -0.07
N ASP A 263 -30.54 49.34 -0.10
CA ASP A 263 -31.61 50.10 0.58
C ASP A 263 -32.57 49.21 1.40
N GLY A 264 -32.27 47.91 1.49
CA GLY A 264 -33.12 46.92 2.15
C GLY A 264 -34.25 46.37 1.29
N SER A 265 -34.37 46.78 0.02
CA SER A 265 -35.26 46.13 -0.94
C SER A 265 -34.67 44.78 -1.41
N GLU A 266 -35.55 43.82 -1.73
CA GLU A 266 -35.17 42.55 -2.38
C GLU A 266 -35.06 42.74 -3.92
N GLU A 267 -34.50 43.86 -4.35
CA GLU A 267 -34.33 44.19 -5.76
C GLU A 267 -32.94 43.74 -6.24
N TYR A 268 -32.89 43.02 -7.36
CA TYR A 268 -31.67 42.43 -7.92
C TYR A 268 -31.44 42.86 -9.37
N TYR A 269 -30.17 43.08 -9.70
CA TYR A 269 -29.70 43.31 -11.07
C TYR A 269 -28.70 42.23 -11.44
N THR A 270 -28.69 41.85 -12.72
CA THR A 270 -27.79 40.81 -13.23
C THR A 270 -26.63 41.45 -13.98
N LEU A 271 -25.41 41.11 -13.57
CA LEU A 271 -24.17 41.44 -14.25
C LEU A 271 -23.82 40.32 -15.21
N THR A 272 -23.48 40.67 -16.45
CA THR A 272 -23.15 39.66 -17.47
C THR A 272 -21.69 39.24 -17.33
N GLN A 273 -21.40 37.94 -17.32
CA GLN A 273 -20.02 37.46 -17.45
C GLN A 273 -19.47 37.78 -18.83
N VAL A 274 -18.31 38.44 -18.87
CA VAL A 274 -17.59 38.74 -20.11
C VAL A 274 -16.51 37.70 -20.39
N SER A 275 -15.72 37.37 -19.37
CA SER A 275 -14.61 36.42 -19.46
C SER A 275 -14.20 35.92 -18.08
N PHE A 276 -13.60 34.73 -18.04
CA PHE A 276 -12.91 34.26 -16.84
C PHE A 276 -11.59 33.54 -17.20
N THR A 277 -10.68 33.55 -16.25
CA THR A 277 -9.48 32.70 -16.16
C THR A 277 -9.55 31.96 -14.81
N PRO A 278 -8.64 31.03 -14.49
CA PRO A 278 -8.59 30.42 -13.15
C PRO A 278 -8.48 31.39 -11.97
N ASN A 279 -8.07 32.64 -12.20
CA ASN A 279 -7.78 33.61 -11.16
C ASN A 279 -8.51 34.95 -11.33
N GLU A 280 -9.21 35.16 -12.44
CA GLU A 280 -9.86 36.44 -12.75
C GLU A 280 -11.22 36.21 -13.38
N ILE A 281 -12.21 37.02 -13.04
CA ILE A 281 -13.51 37.05 -13.71
C ILE A 281 -13.92 38.49 -13.97
N THR A 282 -14.36 38.77 -15.20
CA THR A 282 -14.79 40.10 -15.63
C THR A 282 -16.28 40.10 -15.83
N TYR A 283 -16.96 41.03 -15.16
CA TYR A 283 -18.38 41.28 -15.28
C TYR A 283 -18.65 42.59 -15.99
N ARG A 284 -19.77 42.66 -16.72
CA ARG A 284 -20.31 43.89 -17.31
C ARG A 284 -21.55 44.35 -16.57
N VAL A 285 -21.57 45.64 -16.24
CA VAL A 285 -22.73 46.35 -15.70
C VAL A 285 -23.74 46.61 -16.82
N PRO A 286 -25.04 46.30 -16.66
CA PRO A 286 -26.07 46.65 -17.64
C PRO A 286 -26.08 48.15 -17.98
N ASP A 287 -26.40 48.49 -19.23
CA ASP A 287 -26.42 49.88 -19.72
C ASP A 287 -27.53 50.72 -19.06
N ASP A 288 -28.59 50.06 -18.57
CA ASP A 288 -29.75 50.66 -17.92
C ASP A 288 -29.71 50.54 -16.39
N MET A 289 -28.59 50.09 -15.82
CA MET A 289 -28.46 49.90 -14.39
C MET A 289 -28.53 51.24 -13.64
N PRO A 290 -29.42 51.40 -12.64
CA PRO A 290 -29.56 52.64 -11.91
C PRO A 290 -28.28 53.08 -11.20
N VAL A 291 -28.05 54.39 -11.19
CA VAL A 291 -26.96 55.03 -10.45
C VAL A 291 -27.28 55.00 -8.95
N ARG A 292 -26.67 54.06 -8.22
CA ARG A 292 -26.82 53.87 -6.76
C ARG A 292 -25.79 52.89 -6.19
N GLU A 293 -25.85 52.68 -4.86
CA GLU A 293 -25.07 51.68 -4.14
C GLU A 293 -25.75 50.30 -4.14
N TYR A 294 -24.93 49.26 -4.30
CA TYR A 294 -25.29 47.85 -4.28
C TYR A 294 -24.43 47.13 -3.24
N ALA A 295 -25.06 46.28 -2.44
CA ALA A 295 -24.49 45.78 -1.20
C ALA A 295 -23.56 44.58 -1.37
N THR A 296 -23.96 43.60 -2.19
CA THR A 296 -23.27 42.30 -2.31
C THR A 296 -23.36 41.81 -3.74
N ILE A 297 -22.21 41.39 -4.27
CA ILE A 297 -22.13 40.66 -5.53
C ILE A 297 -22.26 39.17 -5.19
N LEU A 298 -23.22 38.52 -5.85
CA LEU A 298 -23.56 37.11 -5.74
C LEU A 298 -23.23 36.43 -7.08
N PRO A 299 -22.00 35.92 -7.26
CA PRO A 299 -21.64 35.18 -8.46
C PRO A 299 -22.52 33.93 -8.59
N GLY A 300 -23.10 33.74 -9.76
CA GLY A 300 -23.72 32.49 -10.16
C GLY A 300 -22.65 31.47 -10.47
N ILE A 301 -22.90 30.23 -10.05
CA ILE A 301 -22.04 29.09 -10.39
C ILE A 301 -22.91 27.92 -10.83
N THR A 302 -22.45 27.21 -11.86
CA THR A 302 -23.03 25.93 -12.27
C THR A 302 -22.17 24.80 -11.73
N ASP A 303 -22.63 24.09 -10.70
CA ASP A 303 -21.96 22.86 -10.28
C ASP A 303 -22.47 21.69 -11.13
N THR A 304 -21.55 21.01 -11.82
CA THR A 304 -21.84 19.76 -12.53
C THR A 304 -21.40 18.60 -11.66
N PHE A 305 -22.21 18.26 -10.65
CA PHE A 305 -22.01 17.05 -9.86
C PHE A 305 -23.00 15.97 -10.28
N SER A 306 -22.50 14.78 -10.63
CA SER A 306 -23.32 13.58 -10.91
C SER A 306 -24.43 13.73 -11.97
N GLY A 307 -24.24 14.61 -12.95
CA GLY A 307 -25.23 14.86 -14.01
C GLY A 307 -26.45 15.69 -13.58
N PHE A 308 -26.45 16.23 -12.36
CA PHE A 308 -27.38 17.25 -11.94
C PHE A 308 -26.74 18.63 -12.13
N PHE A 309 -27.51 19.54 -12.74
CA PHE A 309 -27.13 20.94 -12.87
C PHE A 309 -27.75 21.68 -11.69
N GLU A 310 -26.94 22.10 -10.73
CA GLU A 310 -27.36 23.05 -9.72
C GLU A 310 -26.77 24.42 -10.06
N TYR A 311 -27.63 25.29 -10.57
CA TYR A 311 -27.31 26.69 -10.77
C TYR A 311 -27.78 27.48 -9.56
N SER A 312 -26.86 28.20 -8.92
CA SER A 312 -27.17 28.89 -7.66
C SER A 312 -26.31 30.14 -7.49
N TYR A 313 -26.93 31.17 -6.91
CA TYR A 313 -26.27 32.39 -6.46
C TYR A 313 -25.89 32.35 -4.96
N GLN A 314 -26.27 31.28 -4.25
CA GLN A 314 -26.11 31.10 -2.81
C GLN A 314 -25.91 29.62 -2.46
N LEU A 315 -24.91 28.98 -3.08
CA LEU A 315 -24.51 27.63 -2.68
C LEU A 315 -23.94 27.70 -1.26
N ASN A 316 -24.39 26.81 -0.38
CA ASN A 316 -23.91 26.75 1.00
C ASN A 316 -22.38 26.62 1.03
N GLY A 317 -21.70 27.61 1.61
CA GLY A 317 -20.23 27.68 1.68
C GLY A 317 -19.56 28.47 0.56
N PHE A 318 -20.31 29.01 -0.41
CA PHE A 318 -19.78 29.91 -1.43
C PHE A 318 -19.59 31.34 -0.87
N PRO A 319 -18.44 31.98 -1.06
CA PRO A 319 -18.19 33.30 -0.49
C PRO A 319 -18.96 34.38 -1.25
N ASN A 320 -19.82 35.11 -0.54
CA ASN A 320 -20.33 36.40 -1.01
C ASN A 320 -19.17 37.39 -1.16
N VAL A 321 -19.22 38.21 -2.21
CA VAL A 321 -18.21 39.24 -2.43
C VAL A 321 -18.71 40.54 -1.79
N HIS A 322 -18.00 40.98 -0.74
CA HIS A 322 -18.39 42.09 0.14
C HIS A 322 -17.57 43.39 -0.01
N PRO A 323 -17.42 43.97 -1.21
CA PRO A 323 -17.38 45.41 -1.36
C PRO A 323 -18.76 45.95 -1.76
N GLN A 324 -19.00 47.23 -1.46
CA GLN A 324 -20.08 47.96 -2.11
C GLN A 324 -19.73 48.13 -3.60
N LEU A 325 -20.65 47.76 -4.49
CA LEU A 325 -20.59 48.15 -5.90
C LEU A 325 -21.34 49.48 -6.02
N ILE A 326 -20.67 50.51 -6.52
CA ILE A 326 -21.23 51.85 -6.68
C ILE A 326 -21.33 52.15 -8.17
N VAL A 327 -22.56 52.26 -8.67
CA VAL A 327 -22.80 52.68 -10.05
C VAL A 327 -22.93 54.20 -10.08
N THR A 328 -22.09 54.89 -10.84
CA THR A 328 -22.07 56.36 -10.95
C THR A 328 -22.41 56.84 -12.37
N GLU A 329 -22.83 58.10 -12.51
CA GLU A 329 -23.01 58.70 -13.84
C GLU A 329 -21.67 58.76 -14.58
N SER A 330 -21.67 58.42 -15.88
CA SER A 330 -20.50 58.59 -16.74
C SER A 330 -20.12 60.08 -16.83
N GLU A 331 -18.84 60.41 -16.62
CA GLU A 331 -18.35 61.75 -16.94
C GLU A 331 -18.53 62.01 -18.44
N LYS A 332 -19.29 63.06 -18.78
CA LYS A 332 -19.53 63.51 -20.16
C LYS A 332 -18.33 64.22 -20.75
#